data_AF-A0AAW9N1X5-F1
#
_entry.id   AF-A0AAW9N1X5-F1
#
_cell.length_a   1.000
_cell.length_b   1.000
_cell.length_c   1.000
_cell.angle_alpha   90.00
_cell.angle_beta   90.00
_cell.angle_gamma   90.00
#
_symmetry.space_group_name_H-M   'P 1'
#
loop_
_entity.id
_entity.type
_entity.pdbx_description
1 polymer ?
#
loop_
_entity_poly.entity_id
_entity_poly.type
_entity_poly.pdbx_seq_one_letter_code
_entity_poly.pdbx_strand_id
1 'polypeptide(L)'
;MNEETVSPMKKLTKLVTHTSYQLFDSFVNDTEEHAKNVRLQGKFILELQKAATEHSLVILQVRANRLSSKYETISGWVATKTVEKDRVMIRLQNEEQQIRMVPVEQIEKITILSPAGEQERLSK
;
A
#
# COMPACT_ATOMS: atom_id res chain seq x y z
N MET A 1 58.40 -7.08 -16.23
CA MET A 1 57.27 -7.45 -15.36
C MET A 1 57.03 -6.23 -14.47
N ASN A 2 56.14 -5.33 -14.86
CA ASN A 2 55.93 -4.06 -14.16
C ASN A 2 54.56 -4.13 -13.47
N GLU A 3 54.55 -4.47 -12.19
CA GLU A 3 53.36 -4.39 -11.36
C GLU A 3 53.18 -2.94 -10.90
N GLU A 4 52.17 -2.27 -11.45
CA GLU A 4 51.75 -0.94 -11.00
C GLU A 4 51.16 -1.05 -9.59
N THR A 5 51.88 -0.52 -8.60
CA THR A 5 51.41 -0.46 -7.21
C THR A 5 50.24 0.52 -7.10
N VAL A 6 49.01 0.01 -7.16
CA VAL A 6 47.79 0.81 -6.99
C VAL A 6 47.73 1.35 -5.56
N SER A 7 47.99 2.66 -5.42
CA SER A 7 48.04 3.38 -4.14
C SER A 7 46.78 3.16 -3.26
N PRO A 8 46.96 2.84 -1.95
CA PRO A 8 45.87 2.66 -0.97
C PRO A 8 44.87 3.82 -0.87
N MET A 9 45.29 5.05 -1.22
CA MET A 9 44.42 6.22 -1.22
C MET A 9 43.26 6.11 -2.22
N LYS A 10 43.47 5.47 -3.39
CA LYS A 10 42.41 5.27 -4.40
C LYS A 10 41.31 4.32 -3.91
N LYS A 11 41.60 3.42 -2.95
CA LYS A 11 40.61 2.49 -2.38
C LYS A 11 39.74 3.17 -1.31
N LEU A 12 40.30 4.08 -0.52
CA LEU A 12 39.56 4.82 0.51
C LEU A 12 38.57 5.82 -0.09
N THR A 13 38.97 6.58 -1.13
CA THR A 13 38.03 7.50 -1.81
C THR A 13 36.87 6.76 -2.48
N LYS A 14 37.09 5.52 -2.93
CA LYS A 14 36.05 4.66 -3.53
C LYS A 14 35.06 4.10 -2.49
N LEU A 15 35.52 3.85 -1.26
CA LEU A 15 34.65 3.32 -0.19
C LEU A 15 33.72 4.39 0.40
N VAL A 16 34.16 5.65 0.50
CA VAL A 16 33.34 6.75 1.04
C VAL A 16 32.32 7.28 0.02
N THR A 17 32.65 7.22 -1.27
CA THR A 17 31.76 7.64 -2.36
C THR A 17 30.62 6.64 -2.56
N HIS A 18 30.91 5.33 -2.65
CA HIS A 18 29.85 4.34 -2.87
C HIS A 18 28.80 4.27 -1.75
N THR A 19 29.20 4.46 -0.48
CA THR A 19 28.27 4.43 0.66
C THR A 19 27.42 5.70 0.75
N SER A 20 27.98 6.88 0.48
CA SER A 20 27.24 8.14 0.56
C SER A 20 26.16 8.27 -0.52
N TYR A 21 26.46 7.84 -1.75
CA TYR A 21 25.47 7.79 -2.84
C TYR A 21 24.35 6.79 -2.53
N GLN A 22 24.68 5.60 -2.02
CA GLN A 22 23.68 4.60 -1.65
C GLN A 22 22.73 5.08 -0.53
N LEU A 23 23.25 5.79 0.47
CA LEU A 23 22.42 6.36 1.54
C LEU A 23 21.55 7.53 1.04
N PHE A 24 22.08 8.38 0.17
CA PHE A 24 21.32 9.48 -0.42
C PHE A 24 20.23 8.98 -1.37
N ASP A 25 20.56 8.04 -2.26
CA ASP A 25 19.61 7.41 -3.17
C ASP A 25 18.53 6.66 -2.38
N SER A 26 18.89 5.95 -1.31
CA SER A 26 17.89 5.32 -0.41
C SER A 26 16.97 6.36 0.21
N PHE A 27 17.51 7.48 0.74
CA PHE A 27 16.70 8.52 1.36
C PHE A 27 15.76 9.22 0.36
N VAL A 28 16.26 9.57 -0.83
CA VAL A 28 15.44 10.20 -1.87
C VAL A 28 14.37 9.24 -2.37
N ASN A 29 14.72 7.98 -2.66
CA ASN A 29 13.75 6.97 -3.10
C ASN A 29 12.71 6.66 -2.01
N ASP A 30 13.10 6.59 -0.75
CA ASP A 30 12.18 6.39 0.38
C ASP A 30 11.15 7.54 0.46
N THR A 31 11.56 8.78 0.24
CA THR A 31 10.62 9.92 0.24
C THR A 31 9.62 9.88 -0.93
N GLU A 32 10.05 9.45 -2.12
CA GLU A 32 9.17 9.32 -3.28
C GLU A 32 8.19 8.16 -3.13
N GLU A 33 8.66 7.00 -2.65
CA GLU A 33 7.84 5.83 -2.40
C GLU A 33 6.80 6.09 -1.30
N HIS A 34 7.19 6.78 -0.22
CA HIS A 34 6.27 7.23 0.81
C HIS A 34 5.19 8.18 0.25
N ALA A 35 5.57 9.16 -0.57
CA ALA A 35 4.62 10.09 -1.18
C ALA A 35 3.63 9.38 -2.12
N LYS A 36 4.11 8.40 -2.90
CA LYS A 36 3.26 7.57 -3.77
C LYS A 36 2.26 6.73 -2.95
N ASN A 37 2.72 6.12 -1.86
CA ASN A 37 1.88 5.32 -0.98
C ASN A 37 0.79 6.15 -0.30
N VAL A 38 1.10 7.35 0.18
CA VAL A 38 0.11 8.28 0.76
C VAL A 38 -0.94 8.68 -0.29
N ARG A 39 -0.53 8.98 -1.53
CA ARG A 39 -1.46 9.28 -2.63
C ARG A 39 -2.37 8.11 -2.94
N LEU A 40 -1.84 6.89 -2.98
CA LEU A 40 -2.62 5.67 -3.24
C LEU A 40 -3.61 5.39 -2.11
N GLN A 41 -3.22 5.59 -0.85
CA GLN A 41 -4.14 5.50 0.28
C GLN A 41 -5.29 6.51 0.16
N GLY A 42 -5.00 7.75 -0.24
CA GLY A 42 -6.02 8.76 -0.53
C GLY A 42 -7.01 8.31 -1.61
N LYS A 43 -6.51 7.71 -2.70
CA LYS A 43 -7.38 7.13 -3.75
C LYS A 43 -8.25 6.01 -3.22
N PHE A 44 -7.68 5.10 -2.42
CA PHE A 44 -8.43 4.01 -1.81
C PHE A 44 -9.56 4.52 -0.93
N ILE A 45 -9.33 5.56 -0.14
CA ILE A 45 -10.36 6.19 0.70
C ILE A 45 -11.51 6.74 -0.15
N LEU A 46 -11.19 7.49 -1.22
CA LEU A 46 -12.20 8.08 -2.10
C LEU A 46 -13.08 7.00 -2.76
N GLU A 47 -12.47 5.91 -3.19
CA GLU A 47 -13.16 4.81 -3.88
C GLU A 47 -14.02 3.99 -2.91
N LEU A 48 -13.53 3.81 -1.68
CA LEU A 48 -14.35 3.22 -0.60
C LEU A 48 -15.51 4.12 -0.20
N GLN A 49 -15.35 5.45 -0.22
CA GLN A 49 -16.44 6.40 0.03
C GLN A 49 -17.48 6.38 -1.09
N LYS A 50 -17.04 6.29 -2.35
CA LYS A 50 -17.92 6.10 -3.51
C LYS A 50 -18.71 4.79 -3.36
N ALA A 51 -18.03 3.68 -3.11
CA ALA A 51 -18.66 2.38 -2.90
C ALA A 51 -19.64 2.36 -1.71
N ALA A 52 -19.34 3.09 -0.63
CA ALA A 52 -20.25 3.25 0.50
C ALA A 52 -21.53 4.01 0.12
N THR A 53 -21.41 5.03 -0.74
CA THR A 53 -22.54 5.84 -1.23
C THR A 53 -23.44 5.04 -2.16
N GLU A 54 -22.82 4.26 -3.05
CA GLU A 54 -23.50 3.45 -4.07
C GLU A 54 -23.99 2.09 -3.55
N HIS A 55 -23.66 1.74 -2.30
CA HIS A 55 -23.91 0.42 -1.72
C HIS A 55 -23.30 -0.72 -2.55
N SER A 56 -22.14 -0.46 -3.14
CA SER A 56 -21.39 -1.39 -3.98
C SER A 56 -20.73 -2.50 -3.14
N LEU A 57 -20.65 -3.71 -3.69
CA LEU A 57 -19.93 -4.80 -3.06
C LEU A 57 -18.43 -4.56 -3.24
N VAL A 58 -17.67 -4.60 -2.14
CA VAL A 58 -16.23 -4.36 -2.14
C VAL A 58 -15.50 -5.65 -1.79
N ILE A 59 -14.44 -5.93 -2.52
CA ILE A 59 -13.51 -7.03 -2.28
C ILE A 59 -12.15 -6.41 -1.97
N LEU A 60 -11.66 -6.65 -0.75
CA LEU A 60 -10.40 -6.13 -0.26
C LEU A 60 -9.40 -7.25 -0.07
N GLN A 61 -8.22 -7.07 -0.64
CA GLN A 61 -7.05 -7.87 -0.27
C GLN A 61 -6.31 -7.13 0.83
N VAL A 62 -6.24 -7.73 2.01
CA VAL A 62 -5.71 -7.13 3.23
C VAL A 62 -4.52 -7.95 3.71
N ARG A 63 -3.45 -7.27 4.15
CA ARG A 63 -2.34 -7.92 4.87
C ARG A 63 -2.73 -8.23 6.29
N ALA A 64 -2.35 -9.42 6.78
CA ALA A 64 -2.56 -9.79 8.18
C ALA A 64 -1.82 -8.85 9.16
N ASN A 65 -0.64 -8.36 8.75
CA ASN A 65 0.12 -7.32 9.44
C ASN A 65 1.03 -6.58 8.42
N ARG A 66 1.47 -5.35 8.73
CA ARG A 66 2.39 -4.53 7.92
C ARG A 66 3.63 -5.29 7.44
N LEU A 67 4.18 -6.17 8.28
CA LEU A 67 5.39 -6.95 7.99
C LEU A 67 5.09 -8.35 7.45
N SER A 68 3.82 -8.75 7.32
CA SER A 68 3.47 -10.09 6.87
C SER A 68 3.34 -10.15 5.35
N SER A 69 3.83 -11.24 4.75
CA SER A 69 3.52 -11.63 3.38
C SER A 69 2.19 -12.38 3.25
N LYS A 70 1.48 -12.58 4.37
CA LYS A 70 0.18 -13.25 4.39
C LYS A 70 -0.91 -12.25 4.07
N TYR A 71 -1.71 -12.59 3.06
CA TYR A 71 -2.87 -11.83 2.66
C TYR A 71 -4.13 -12.62 2.95
N GLU A 72 -5.19 -11.89 3.23
CA GLU A 72 -6.54 -12.40 3.29
C GLU A 72 -7.40 -11.58 2.33
N THR A 73 -8.44 -12.22 1.79
CA THR A 73 -9.44 -11.54 0.99
C THR A 73 -10.72 -11.48 1.78
N ILE A 74 -11.27 -10.28 1.94
CA ILE A 74 -12.59 -10.08 2.53
C ILE A 74 -13.51 -9.47 1.49
N SER A 75 -14.77 -9.88 1.49
CA SER A 75 -15.83 -9.29 0.67
C SER A 75 -16.96 -8.78 1.55
N GLY A 76 -17.53 -7.65 1.17
CA GLY A 76 -18.62 -7.04 1.93
C GLY A 76 -18.94 -5.62 1.51
N TRP A 77 -19.80 -4.98 2.27
CA TRP A 77 -20.21 -3.59 2.05
C TRP A 77 -19.58 -2.68 3.10
N VAL A 78 -19.32 -1.44 2.74
CA VAL A 78 -18.88 -0.45 3.73
C VAL A 78 -20.02 -0.22 4.72
N ALA A 79 -19.75 -0.49 6.00
CA ALA A 79 -20.76 -0.47 7.06
C ALA A 79 -21.16 0.96 7.46
N THR A 80 -20.29 1.94 7.23
CA THR A 80 -20.50 3.35 7.55
C THR A 80 -20.57 4.22 6.31
N LYS A 81 -21.34 5.31 6.40
CA LYS A 81 -21.42 6.32 5.32
C LYS A 81 -20.11 7.10 5.15
N THR A 82 -19.27 7.12 6.18
CA THR A 82 -17.97 7.80 6.18
C THR A 82 -16.86 6.79 6.47
N VAL A 83 -15.86 6.76 5.60
CA VAL A 83 -14.59 6.07 5.87
C VAL A 83 -13.76 6.99 6.78
N GLU A 84 -13.45 6.53 7.98
CA GLU A 84 -12.54 7.25 8.88
C GLU A 84 -11.14 7.33 8.24
N LYS A 85 -10.38 8.40 8.51
CA LYS A 85 -9.16 8.75 7.75
C LYS A 85 -8.21 7.57 7.49
N ASP A 86 -8.10 6.62 8.41
CA ASP A 86 -7.11 5.56 8.33
C ASP A 86 -7.73 4.15 8.32
N ARG A 87 -9.07 4.04 8.39
CA ARG A 87 -9.77 2.76 8.63
C ARG A 87 -11.12 2.71 7.92
N VAL A 88 -11.46 1.54 7.39
CA VAL A 88 -12.77 1.23 6.83
C VAL A 88 -13.44 0.12 7.63
N MET A 89 -14.74 0.25 7.87
CA MET A 89 -15.55 -0.81 8.46
C MET A 89 -16.31 -1.53 7.37
N ILE A 90 -16.13 -2.85 7.26
CA ILE A 90 -16.75 -3.71 6.26
C ILE A 90 -17.72 -4.66 6.95
N ARG A 91 -19.00 -4.61 6.55
CA ARG A 91 -19.98 -5.63 6.87
C ARG A 91 -19.75 -6.81 5.94
N LEU A 92 -19.39 -7.97 6.48
CA LEU A 92 -19.01 -9.13 5.66
C LEU A 92 -20.21 -9.68 4.89
N GLN A 93 -19.95 -10.16 3.67
CA GLN A 93 -20.98 -10.75 2.81
C GLN A 93 -21.56 -12.04 3.37
N ASN A 94 -20.71 -12.90 3.94
CA ASN A 94 -21.11 -14.23 4.43
C ASN A 94 -21.65 -14.19 5.86
N GLU A 95 -21.41 -13.09 6.60
CA GLU A 95 -21.78 -12.91 7.99
C GLU A 95 -22.25 -11.46 8.19
N GLU A 96 -23.48 -11.15 7.78
CA GLU A 96 -23.98 -9.77 7.73
C GLU A 96 -24.02 -9.05 9.10
N GLN A 97 -24.01 -9.81 10.21
CA GLN A 97 -23.92 -9.25 11.56
C GLN A 97 -22.47 -8.94 11.98
N GLN A 98 -21.48 -9.45 11.26
CA GLN A 98 -20.08 -9.23 11.55
C GLN A 98 -19.56 -7.98 10.82
N ILE A 99 -19.08 -7.01 11.59
CA ILE A 99 -18.39 -5.82 11.08
C ILE A 99 -16.91 -5.98 11.35
N ARG A 100 -16.10 -5.85 10.30
CA ARG A 100 -14.66 -5.92 10.36
C ARG A 100 -14.04 -4.55 10.10
N MET A 101 -13.21 -4.09 11.02
CA MET A 101 -12.44 -2.87 10.87
C MET A 101 -11.09 -3.18 10.20
N VAL A 102 -10.80 -2.48 9.11
CA VAL A 102 -9.59 -2.69 8.29
C VAL A 102 -8.82 -1.38 8.15
N PRO A 103 -7.55 -1.32 8.59
CA PRO A 103 -6.67 -0.20 8.31
C PRO A 103 -6.40 -0.06 6.80
N VAL A 104 -6.58 1.15 6.25
CA VAL A 104 -6.39 1.43 4.81
C VAL A 104 -4.96 1.15 4.35
N GLU A 105 -4.00 1.33 5.25
CA GLU A 105 -2.60 0.98 5.03
C GLU A 105 -2.36 -0.51 4.76
N GLN A 106 -3.17 -1.41 5.33
CA GLN A 106 -3.06 -2.86 5.15
C GLN A 106 -3.76 -3.36 3.88
N ILE A 107 -4.57 -2.51 3.24
CA ILE A 107 -5.24 -2.83 1.99
C ILE A 107 -4.21 -2.73 0.86
N GLU A 108 -3.99 -3.83 0.14
CA GLU A 108 -3.11 -3.86 -1.03
C GLU A 108 -3.88 -3.62 -2.33
N LYS A 109 -5.12 -4.10 -2.36
CA LYS A 109 -5.94 -4.08 -3.55
C LYS A 109 -7.40 -3.95 -3.18
N ILE A 110 -8.10 -3.14 -3.96
CA ILE A 110 -9.54 -2.92 -3.89
C ILE A 110 -10.14 -3.36 -5.22
N THR A 111 -11.22 -4.11 -5.16
CA THR A 111 -12.10 -4.36 -6.29
C THR A 111 -13.51 -3.96 -5.88
N ILE A 112 -14.17 -3.13 -6.67
CA ILE A 112 -15.53 -2.66 -6.43
C ILE A 112 -16.40 -3.27 -7.52
N LEU A 113 -17.47 -3.94 -7.09
CA LEU A 113 -18.51 -4.45 -7.95
C LEU A 113 -19.70 -3.52 -7.78
N SER A 114 -19.96 -2.73 -8.83
CA SER A 114 -21.09 -1.82 -8.83
C SER A 114 -22.41 -2.60 -8.77
N PRO A 115 -23.50 -2.00 -8.28
CA PRO A 115 -24.81 -2.62 -8.30
C PRO A 115 -25.28 -3.01 -9.71
N ALA A 116 -24.74 -2.36 -10.75
CA ALA A 116 -25.00 -2.65 -12.15
C ALA A 116 -24.16 -3.80 -12.73
N GLY A 117 -23.23 -4.37 -11.95
CA GLY A 117 -22.33 -5.45 -12.37
C GLY A 117 -21.04 -4.99 -13.05
N GLU A 118 -20.76 -3.69 -13.07
CA GLU A 118 -19.49 -3.16 -13.57
C GLU A 118 -18.38 -3.29 -12.51
N GLN A 119 -17.14 -3.55 -12.94
CA GLN A 119 -16.01 -3.81 -12.04
C GLN A 119 -14.93 -2.74 -12.16
N GLU A 120 -14.62 -2.10 -11.03
CA GLU A 120 -13.48 -1.18 -10.89
C GLU A 120 -12.39 -1.84 -10.02
N ARG A 121 -11.11 -1.72 -10.42
CA ARG A 121 -9.99 -2.37 -9.73
C ARG A 121 -8.82 -1.41 -9.52
N LEU A 122 -8.32 -1.37 -8.28
CA LEU A 122 -7.18 -0.55 -7.88
C LEU A 122 -6.22 -1.37 -7.02
N SER A 123 -4.91 -1.19 -7.23
CA SER A 123 -3.85 -1.87 -6.48
C SER A 123 -2.68 -0.92 -6.19
N LYS A 124 -1.97 -1.14 -5.08
CA LYS A 124 -0.75 -0.42 -4.73
C LYS A 124 0.47 -0.95 -5.49
#